data_AF-A0A960ECF2-F1
#
_entry.id   AF-A0A960ECF2-F1
#
_cell.length_a   1.000
_cell.length_b   1.000
_cell.length_c   1.000
_cell.angle_alpha   90.00
_cell.angle_beta   90.00
_cell.angle_gamma   90.00
#
_symmetry.space_group_name_H-M   'P 1'
#
loop_
_entity.id
_entity.type
_entity.pdbx_description
1 polymer ?
#
loop_
_entity_poly.entity_id
_entity_poly.type
_entity_poly.pdbx_seq_one_letter_code
_entity_poly.pdbx_strand_id
1 'polypeptide(L)' 'MELSTFWFLLLGVLWTGYFFLEGFDFGVGMLLHPLGRDETERRVLINTIGP' A
#
# COMPACT_ATOMS: atom_id res chain seq x y z
N MET A 1 25.82 3.86 -18.61
CA MET A 1 24.98 2.89 -17.88
C MET A 1 24.78 1.71 -18.79
N GLU A 2 25.05 0.49 -18.31
CA GLU A 2 24.70 -0.72 -19.05
C GLU A 2 23.18 -0.87 -19.11
N LEU A 3 22.67 -1.51 -20.17
CA LEU A 3 21.23 -1.76 -20.31
C LEU A 3 20.68 -2.55 -19.12
N SER A 4 21.48 -3.46 -18.56
CA SER A 4 21.16 -4.20 -17.34
C SER A 4 20.97 -3.29 -16.12
N THR A 5 21.83 -2.28 -15.94
CA THR A 5 21.71 -1.30 -14.85
C THR A 5 20.45 -0.47 -14.98
N PHE A 6 20.09 -0.05 -16.20
CA PHE A 6 18.85 0.70 -16.44
C PHE A 6 17.60 -0.10 -16.04
N TRP A 7 17.49 -1.35 -16.50
CA TRP A 7 16.34 -2.20 -16.16
C TRP A 7 16.28 -2.53 -14.67
N PHE A 8 17.43 -2.73 -14.02
CA PHE A 8 17.48 -2.94 -12.57
C PHE A 8 16.91 -1.74 -11.81
N LEU A 9 17.30 -0.51 -12.19
CA LEU A 9 16.77 0.71 -11.57
C LEU A 9 15.26 0.85 -11.83
N LEU A 10 14.81 0.58 -13.06
CA LEU A 10 13.39 0.64 -13.39
C LEU A 10 12.57 -0.35 -12.54
N LEU A 11 13.04 -1.59 -12.40
CA LEU A 11 12.41 -2.57 -11.52
C LEU A 11 12.40 -2.10 -10.06
N GLY A 12 13.50 -1.51 -9.58
CA GLY A 12 13.56 -0.94 -8.23
C GLY A 12 12.52 0.16 -8.00
N VAL A 13 12.32 1.04 -8.98
CA VAL A 13 11.29 2.09 -8.92
C VAL A 13 9.89 1.48 -8.96
N LEU A 14 9.63 0.53 -9.85
CA LEU A 14 8.33 -0.14 -9.95
C LEU A 14 7.97 -0.90 -8.66
N TRP A 15 8.93 -1.64 -8.10
CA TRP A 15 8.74 -2.32 -6.82
C TRP A 15 8.49 -1.35 -5.67
N THR A 16 9.23 -0.23 -5.64
CA THR A 16 9.02 0.80 -4.62
C THR A 16 7.62 1.40 -4.71
N GLY A 17 7.17 1.74 -5.92
CA GLY A 17 5.81 2.22 -6.16
C GLY A 17 4.75 1.20 -5.75
N TYR A 18 4.93 -0.06 -6.15
CA TYR A 18 4.05 -1.16 -5.76
C TYR A 18 3.96 -1.33 -4.24
N PHE A 19 5.10 -1.42 -3.55
CA PHE A 19 5.11 -1.56 -2.08
C PHE A 19 4.57 -0.34 -1.35
N PHE A 20 4.70 0.86 -1.92
CA PHE A 20 4.13 2.06 -1.32
C PHE A 20 2.59 2.06 -1.42
N LEU A 21 2.05 1.73 -2.60
CA LEU A 21 0.61 1.69 -2.84
C LEU A 21 -0.04 0.52 -2.07
N GLU A 22 0.42 -0.72 -2.30
CA GLU A 22 -0.12 -1.91 -1.64
C GLU A 22 0.19 -1.94 -0.13
N GLY A 23 1.34 -1.38 0.27
CA GLY A 23 1.72 -1.31 1.68
C GLY A 23 0.77 -0.43 2.50
N PHE A 24 0.19 0.61 1.89
CA PHE A 24 -0.85 1.41 2.52
C PHE A 24 -2.14 0.59 2.71
N ASP A 25 -2.59 -0.10 1.66
CA ASP A 25 -3.81 -0.91 1.68
C ASP A 25 -3.73 -2.04 2.73
N PHE A 26 -2.62 -2.77 2.73
CA PHE A 26 -2.36 -3.79 3.76
C PHE A 26 -2.19 -3.17 5.15
N GLY A 27 -1.59 -1.98 5.26
CA GLY A 27 -1.47 -1.22 6.50
C GLY A 27 -2.81 -0.92 7.14
N VAL A 28 -3.75 -0.37 6.37
CA VAL A 28 -5.11 -0.11 6.85
C VAL A 28 -5.82 -1.43 7.18
N GLY A 29 -5.66 -2.46 6.35
CA GLY A 29 -6.20 -3.80 6.62
C GLY A 29 -5.72 -4.41 7.94
N MET A 30 -4.43 -4.31 8.26
CA MET A 30 -3.86 -4.76 9.53
C MET A 30 -4.39 -3.95 10.72
N LEU A 31 -4.68 -2.67 10.52
CA LEU A 31 -5.18 -1.77 11.55
C LEU A 31 -6.71 -1.86 11.78
N LEU A 32 -7.46 -2.54 10.92
CA LEU A 32 -8.92 -2.70 11.07
C LEU A 32 -9.32 -3.35 12.40
N HIS A 33 -8.57 -4.33 12.89
CA HIS A 33 -8.87 -5.00 14.15
C HIS A 33 -8.54 -4.13 15.39
N PRO A 34 -7.33 -3.53 15.51
CA PRO A 34 -7.02 -2.68 16.66
C PRO A 34 -7.70 -1.30 16.65
N LEU A 35 -7.99 -0.70 15.50
CA LEU A 35 -8.56 0.65 15.39
C LEU A 35 -10.06 0.68 15.05
N GLY A 36 -10.60 -0.32 14.35
CA GLY A 36 -12.02 -0.40 13.99
C GLY A 36 -12.84 -1.11 15.05
N ARG A 37 -13.18 -0.43 16.15
CA ARG A 37 -13.90 -1.01 17.29
C ARG A 37 -15.39 -1.12 17.04
N ASP A 38 -15.94 -0.22 16.22
CA ASP A 38 -17.33 -0.27 15.75
C ASP A 38 -17.44 -0.28 14.22
N GLU A 39 -18.66 -0.50 13.72
CA GLU A 39 -18.93 -0.60 12.27
C GLU A 39 -18.71 0.73 11.53
N THR A 40 -18.86 1.86 12.23
CA THR A 40 -18.64 3.20 11.66
C THR A 40 -17.15 3.43 11.46
N GLU A 41 -16.33 3.17 12.47
CA GLU A 41 -14.87 3.27 12.41
C GLU A 41 -14.28 2.35 11.33
N ARG A 42 -14.80 1.11 11.23
CA ARG A 42 -14.39 0.16 10.17
C ARG A 42 -14.71 0.69 8.78
N ARG A 43 -15.89 1.28 8.56
CA ARG A 43 -16.25 1.90 7.28
C ARG A 43 -15.34 3.09 6.94
N VAL A 44 -15.06 3.94 7.92
CA VAL A 44 -14.17 5.09 7.72
C VAL A 44 -12.78 4.62 7.29
N LEU A 45 -12.22 3.60 7.94
CA LEU A 45 -10.93 3.01 7.57
C LEU A 45 -10.94 2.44 6.15
N ILE A 46 -11.95 1.64 5.79
CA ILE A 46 -12.04 1.04 4.44
C ILE A 46 -12.19 2.11 3.35
N ASN A 47 -12.95 3.17 3.61
CA ASN A 47 -13.14 4.31 2.70
C ASN A 47 -11.87 5.16 2.52
N THR A 48 -10.79 4.91 3.27
CA THR A 48 -9.48 5.55 2.99
C THR A 48 -8.69 4.86 1.89
N ILE A 49 -9.01 3.59 1.61
CA ILE A 49 -8.36 2.76 0.58
C ILE A 49 -9.20 2.75 -0.70
N GLY A 50 -10.51 2.55 -0.57
CA GLY A 50 -11.46 2.53 -1.68
C GLY A 50 -11.99 3.93 -2.04
N PRO A 51 -12.46 4.14 -3.29
CA PRO A 51 -13.17 5.36 -3.67
C PRO A 51 -14.49 5.56 -2.93
#